data_AF-A0A920KBB6-F1
#
_entry.id   AF-A0A920KBB6-F1
#
_cell.length_a   1.000
_cell.length_b   1.000
_cell.length_c   1.000
_cell.angle_alpha   90.00
_cell.angle_beta   90.00
_cell.angle_gamma   90.00
#
_symmetry.space_group_name_H-M   'P 1'
#
loop_
_entity.id
_entity.type
_entity.pdbx_description
1 polymer ?
#
loop_
_entity_poly.entity_id
_entity_poly.type
_entity_poly.pdbx_seq_one_letter_code
_entity_poly.pdbx_strand_id
1 'polypeptide(L)' 'MPVVRHPDGEIYFELLGTGVPILFLLPQSVGPNGTKALVNSLSKNFLLFYLTNWEQAVVLQTLTNMAQYIR' A
#
# COMPACT_ATOMS: atom_id res chain seq x y z
N MET A 1 9.24 2.42 -7.31
CA MET A 1 7.94 2.52 -6.62
C MET A 1 6.90 2.98 -7.62
N PRO A 2 5.89 2.16 -7.97
CA PRO A 2 4.74 2.63 -8.73
C PRO A 2 3.98 3.72 -7.95
N VAL A 3 3.37 4.65 -8.70
CA VAL A 3 2.70 5.83 -8.15
C VAL A 3 1.29 5.91 -8.71
N VAL A 4 0.31 6.19 -7.84
CA VAL A 4 -1.04 6.58 -8.24
C VAL A 4 -1.14 8.09 -8.08
N ARG A 5 -1.35 8.79 -9.20
CA ARG A 5 -1.54 10.25 -9.20
C ARG A 5 -3.02 10.56 -9.02
N HIS A 6 -3.34 11.38 -8.03
CA HIS A 6 -4.66 11.97 -7.79
C HIS A 6 -4.54 13.50 -7.81
N PRO A 7 -5.61 14.25 -8.16
CA PRO A 7 -5.60 15.71 -8.09
C PRO A 7 -5.15 16.27 -6.73
N ASP A 8 -5.44 15.55 -5.65
CA ASP A 8 -5.11 15.94 -4.28
C ASP A 8 -3.70 15.51 -3.84
N GLY A 9 -3.00 14.67 -4.61
CA GLY A 9 -1.67 14.21 -4.26
C GLY A 9 -1.23 12.92 -4.96
N GLU A 10 0.00 12.51 -4.68
CA GLU A 10 0.58 11.28 -5.21
C GLU A 10 0.67 10.22 -4.11
N ILE A 11 0.12 9.03 -4.35
CA ILE A 11 0.35 7.87 -3.48
C ILE A 11 1.45 7.01 -4.07
N TYR A 12 2.47 6.77 -3.25
CA TYR A 12 3.51 5.80 -3.50
C TYR A 12 3.09 4.49 -2.85
N PHE A 13 3.11 3.42 -3.65
CA PHE A 13 2.82 2.09 -3.15
C PHE A 13 3.87 1.11 -3.61
N GLU A 14 4.03 0.04 -2.86
CA GLU A 14 4.69 -1.15 -3.39
C GLU A 14 3.85 -2.38 -3.12
N LEU A 15 4.05 -3.33 -4.02
CA LEU A 15 3.44 -4.64 -3.95
C LEU A 15 4.51 -5.63 -3.53
N LEU A 16 4.28 -6.36 -2.45
CA LEU A 16 5.22 -7.35 -1.94
C LEU A 16 4.53 -8.68 -1.66
N GLY A 17 5.22 -9.77 -1.95
CA GLY A 17 4.71 -11.11 -1.67
C GLY A 17 3.72 -11.63 -2.71
N THR A 18 3.05 -12.73 -2.36
CA THR A 18 2.02 -13.40 -3.17
C THR A 18 0.98 -14.01 -2.23
N GLY A 19 -0.24 -14.27 -2.71
CA GLY A 19 -1.32 -14.85 -1.89
C GLY A 19 -2.48 -13.87 -1.66
N VAL A 20 -3.13 -13.97 -0.51
CA VAL A 20 -4.32 -13.14 -0.20
C VAL A 20 -3.91 -11.67 -0.10
N PRO A 21 -4.60 -10.75 -0.81
CA PRO A 21 -4.28 -9.33 -0.79
C PRO A 21 -4.61 -8.70 0.56
N ILE A 22 -3.64 -8.02 1.16
CA ILE A 22 -3.79 -7.22 2.38
C ILE A 22 -3.35 -5.77 2.07
N LEU A 23 -4.24 -4.81 2.35
CA LEU A 23 -3.90 -3.40 2.36
C LEU A 23 -3.30 -3.03 3.72
N PHE A 24 -2.09 -2.47 3.70
CA PHE A 24 -1.36 -2.03 4.88
C PHE A 24 -1.09 -0.53 4.83
N LEU A 25 -1.80 0.23 5.67
CA LEU A 25 -1.66 1.68 5.77
C LEU A 25 -0.60 2.01 6.82
N LEU A 26 0.54 2.55 6.38
CA LEU A 26 1.60 2.94 7.30
C LEU A 26 1.26 4.26 8.00
N PRO A 27 1.48 4.40 9.32
CA PRO A 27 1.33 5.68 9.98
C PRO A 27 2.26 6.72 9.32
N GLN A 28 1.74 7.90 9.00
CA GLN A 28 2.53 8.96 8.36
C GLN A 28 3.75 9.41 9.20
N SER A 29 3.73 9.18 10.51
CA SER A 29 4.81 9.53 11.43
C SER A 29 5.95 8.50 11.48
N VAL A 30 5.76 7.30 10.93
CA VAL A 30 6.76 6.22 10.98
C VAL A 30 7.26 6.00 9.56
N GLY A 31 8.44 6.54 9.28
CA GLY A 31 9.11 6.32 7.99
C GLY A 31 9.29 4.83 7.66
N PRO A 32 9.54 4.49 6.38
CA PRO A 32 9.50 3.11 5.87
C PRO A 32 10.45 2.13 6.59
N ASN A 33 11.47 2.63 7.28
CA ASN A 33 12.40 1.81 8.05
C ASN A 33 11.77 1.23 9.33
N GLY A 34 10.83 1.93 9.97
CA GLY A 34 10.22 1.49 11.22
C GLY A 34 9.28 0.29 11.04
N THR A 35 8.72 0.12 9.85
CA THR A 35 7.76 -0.96 9.54
C THR A 35 8.33 -2.03 8.62
N LYS A 36 9.58 -1.88 8.16
CA LYS A 36 10.25 -2.80 7.23
C LYS A 36 10.27 -4.25 7.71
N ALA A 37 10.54 -4.49 8.99
CA ALA A 37 10.56 -5.84 9.56
C ALA A 37 9.17 -6.50 9.53
N LEU A 38 8.12 -5.73 9.82
CA LEU A 38 6.74 -6.18 9.77
C LEU A 38 6.29 -6.47 8.34
N VAL A 39 6.56 -5.53 7.42
CA VAL A 39 6.26 -5.68 5.99
C VAL A 39 6.95 -6.93 5.42
N ASN A 40 8.23 -7.15 5.73
CA ASN A 40 8.98 -8.33 5.28
C ASN A 40 8.48 -9.65 5.88
N SER A 41 7.88 -9.62 7.08
CA SER A 41 7.31 -10.83 7.70
C SER A 41 5.99 -11.19 7.04
N LEU A 42 5.12 -10.20 6.87
CA LEU A 42 3.79 -10.37 6.27
C LEU A 42 3.88 -10.73 4.77
N SER A 43 4.86 -10.21 4.03
CA SER A 43 5.00 -10.45 2.58
C SER A 43 5.34 -11.90 2.23
N LYS A 44 5.73 -12.71 3.22
CA LYS A 44 6.00 -14.15 3.02
C LYS A 44 4.74 -14.96 2.79
N ASN A 45 3.60 -14.49 3.31
CA ASN A 45 2.33 -15.23 3.29
C ASN A 45 1.20 -14.47 2.59
N PHE A 46 1.36 -13.17 2.41
CA PHE A 46 0.31 -12.29 1.89
C PHE A 46 0.85 -11.42 0.76
N LEU A 47 -0.04 -11.08 -0.16
CA LEU A 47 0.19 -10.02 -1.14
C LEU A 47 -0.06 -8.67 -0.45
N LEU A 48 0.99 -7.99 -0.03
CA LEU A 48 0.90 -6.71 0.65
C LEU A 48 0.89 -5.55 -0.34
N PHE A 49 -0.09 -4.69 -0.16
CA PHE A 49 -0.11 -3.33 -0.70
C PHE A 49 0.21 -2.41 0.45
N TYR A 50 1.42 -1.83 0.49
CA TYR A 50 1.74 -0.84 1.51
C TYR A 50 1.77 0.56 0.91
N LEU A 51 1.11 1.50 1.58
CA LEU A 51 1.00 2.90 1.15
C LEU A 51 1.85 3.81 2.04
N THR A 52 2.70 4.63 1.43
CA THR A 52 3.43 5.72 2.11
C THR A 52 2.84 7.07 1.70
N ASN A 53 2.83 8.04 2.63
CA ASN A 53 2.28 9.38 2.42
C ASN A 53 0.84 9.37 1.88
N TRP A 54 -0.01 8.52 2.44
CA TRP A 54 -1.40 8.42 1.99
C TRP A 54 -2.26 9.52 2.62
N GLU A 55 -3.08 10.19 1.80
CA GLU A 55 -4.23 10.96 2.27
C GLU A 55 -5.51 10.12 2.14
N GLN A 56 -6.48 10.33 3.03
CA GLN A 56 -7.72 9.53 3.06
C GLN A 56 -8.46 9.50 1.70
N ALA A 57 -8.47 10.62 0.98
CA ALA A 57 -9.12 10.72 -0.33
C ALA A 57 -8.50 9.75 -1.36
N VAL A 58 -7.19 9.58 -1.33
CA VAL A 58 -6.46 8.78 -2.33
C VAL A 58 -6.43 7.29 -1.97
N VAL A 59 -6.54 6.94 -0.68
CA VAL A 59 -6.70 5.53 -0.24
C VAL A 59 -7.94 4.88 -0.85
N LEU A 60 -9.05 5.62 -0.93
CA LEU A 60 -10.30 5.11 -1.50
C LEU A 60 -10.17 4.84 -3.01
N GLN A 61 -9.45 5.70 -3.73
CA GLN A 61 -9.12 5.50 -5.14
C GLN A 61 -8.24 4.25 -5.34
N THR A 62 -7.19 4.10 -4.52
CA THR A 62 -6.30 2.93 -4.60
C THR A 62 -7.06 1.64 -4.30
N LEU A 63 -7.94 1.63 -3.29
CA LEU A 63 -8.81 0.49 -2.99
C LEU A 63 -9.73 0.14 -4.17
N THR A 64 -10.31 1.15 -4.82
CA THR A 64 -11.17 0.96 -5.99
C THR A 64 -10.40 0.35 -7.17
N ASN A 65 -9.19 0.86 -7.43
CA ASN A 65 -8.32 0.33 -8.47
C ASN A 65 -7.85 -1.11 -8.16
N MET A 66 -7.54 -1.40 -6.88
CA MET A 66 -7.17 -2.74 -6.44
C MET A 66 -8.33 -3.74 -6.59
N ALA A 67 -9.56 -3.34 -6.31
CA ALA A 67 -10.73 -4.19 -6.52
C ALA A 67 -10.93 -4.57 -7.99
N GLN A 68 -10.43 -3.77 -8.94
CA GLN A 68 -10.44 -4.12 -10.36
C GLN A 68 -9.37 -5.16 -10.73
N TYR A 69 -8.25 -5.22 -10.00
CA TYR A 69 -7.16 -6.18 -10.24
C TYR A 69 -7.43 -7.58 -9.67
N ILE A 70 -8.46 -7.75 -8.84
CA ILE A 70 -8.84 -9.03 -8.20
C ILE A 70 -10.05 -9.68 -8.93
N ARG A 71 -10.47 -9.14 -10.07
CA ARG A 71 -11.45 -9.76 -10.97
C ARG A 71 -10.79 -10.72 -11.97
#